data_AF-W2LRY7-F1
#
_entry.id   AF-W2LRY7-F1
#
_cell.length_a   1.000
_cell.length_b   1.000
_cell.length_c   1.000
_cell.angle_alpha   90.00
_cell.angle_beta   90.00
_cell.angle_gamma   90.00
#
_symmetry.space_group_name_H-M   'P 1'
#
loop_
_entity.id
_entity.type
_entity.pdbx_description
1 polymer ?
#
loop_
_entity_poly.entity_id
_entity_poly.type
_entity_poly.pdbx_seq_one_letter_code
_entity_poly.pdbx_strand_id
1 'polypeptide(L)' 'MSIAWAVSNENVSTVLLGASRPEQLEETLKAIEVESKITPELKEKIDGIVKFVPKLPEVDPLALTRSRYL' A
#
# COMPACT_ATOMS: atom_id res chain seq x y z
N MET A 1 -9.66 -5.35 3.12
CA MET A 1 -8.75 -6.44 2.67
C MET A 1 -7.40 -5.92 2.21
N SER A 2 -7.32 -4.76 1.54
CA SER A 2 -6.06 -4.15 1.08
C SER A 2 -5.05 -3.85 2.21
N ILE A 3 -5.53 -3.43 3.39
CA ILE A 3 -4.67 -3.08 4.53
C ILE A 3 -3.98 -4.32 5.11
N ALA A 4 -4.72 -5.43 5.31
CA ALA A 4 -4.16 -6.69 5.75
C ALA A 4 -3.10 -7.23 4.79
N TRP A 5 -3.33 -7.10 3.47
CA TRP A 5 -2.35 -7.46 2.45
C TRP A 5 -1.10 -6.58 2.53
N ALA A 6 -1.26 -5.26 2.68
CA ALA A 6 -0.15 -4.32 2.81
C ALA A 6 0.70 -4.56 4.06
N VAL A 7 0.08 -4.87 5.20
CA VAL A 7 0.78 -5.22 6.45
C VAL A 7 1.51 -6.55 6.32
N SER A 8 0.92 -7.54 5.65
CA SER A 8 1.54 -8.86 5.46
C SER A 8 2.75 -8.86 4.50
N ASN A 9 3.05 -7.73 3.84
CA ASN A 9 4.12 -7.66 2.83
C ASN A 9 5.47 -7.37 3.50
N GLU A 10 6.42 -8.30 3.38
CA GLU A 10 7.75 -8.17 3.99
C GLU A 10 8.55 -6.97 3.47
N ASN A 11 8.22 -6.45 2.27
CA ASN A 11 8.86 -5.25 1.72
C ASN A 11 8.30 -3.94 2.31
N VAL A 12 7.27 -4.01 3.16
CA VAL A 12 6.61 -2.86 3.77
C VAL A 12 6.87 -2.88 5.28
N SER A 13 7.70 -1.97 5.78
CA SER A 13 7.99 -1.89 7.21
C SER A 13 6.91 -1.13 8.00
N THR A 14 6.24 -0.18 7.35
CA THR A 14 5.23 0.68 7.99
C THR A 14 4.09 0.96 7.01
N VAL A 15 2.85 0.74 7.44
CA VAL A 15 1.64 1.12 6.69
C VAL A 15 1.07 2.39 7.29
N LEU A 16 1.02 3.46 6.49
CA LEU A 16 0.37 4.72 6.88
C LEU A 16 -1.14 4.63 6.63
N LEU A 17 -1.92 4.89 7.67
CA LEU A 17 -3.38 4.82 7.64
C LEU A 17 -3.97 6.22 7.71
N GLY A 18 -4.91 6.53 6.80
CA GLY A 18 -5.72 7.74 6.85
C GLY A 18 -7.13 7.42 7.33
N ALA A 19 -7.61 8.13 8.35
CA ALA A 19 -8.99 8.05 8.81
C ALA A 19 -9.54 9.46 9.00
N SER A 20 -10.73 9.73 8.45
CA SER A 20 -11.43 11.02 8.62
C SER A 20 -12.38 11.01 9.82
N ARG A 21 -12.75 9.81 10.29
CA ARG A 21 -13.59 9.60 11.48
C ARG A 21 -13.06 8.45 12.33
N PRO A 22 -13.29 8.45 13.66
CA PRO A 22 -12.81 7.40 14.55
C PRO A 22 -13.28 5.99 14.17
N GLU A 23 -14.51 5.84 13.66
CA GLU A 23 -15.05 4.51 13.33
C GLU A 23 -14.31 3.85 12.16
N GLN A 24 -13.76 4.65 11.24
CA GLN A 24 -12.94 4.15 10.13
C GLN A 24 -11.61 3.59 10.62
N LEU A 25 -11.05 4.17 11.70
CA LEU A 25 -9.83 3.66 12.32
C LEU A 25 -10.10 2.31 12.97
N GLU A 26 -11.20 2.18 13.72
CA GLU A 26 -11.62 0.91 14.34
C GLU A 26 -11.84 -0.20 13.30
N GLU A 27 -12.50 0.10 12.18
CA GLU A 27 -12.67 -0.86 11.08
C GLU A 27 -11.33 -1.25 10.45
N THR A 28 -10.45 -0.26 10.25
CA THR A 28 -9.12 -0.46 9.67
C THR A 28 -8.23 -1.32 10.56
N LEU A 29 -8.24 -1.10 11.88
CA LEU A 29 -7.44 -1.86 12.83
C LEU A 29 -7.88 -3.33 12.89
N LYS A 30 -9.18 -3.61 12.79
CA LYS A 30 -9.69 -5.00 12.69
C LYS A 30 -9.15 -5.74 11.47
N ALA A 31 -8.75 -5.04 10.41
CA ALA A 31 -8.14 -5.68 9.26
C ALA A 31 -6.76 -6.30 9.58
N ILE A 32 -6.05 -5.80 10.60
CA ILE A 32 -4.76 -6.34 11.04
C ILE A 32 -4.93 -7.75 11.61
N GLU A 33 -6.04 -8.04 12.28
CA GLU A 33 -6.32 -9.39 12.82
C GLU A 33 -6.41 -10.46 11.72
N VAL A 34 -6.69 -10.04 10.49
CA VAL A 34 -6.84 -10.92 9.32
C VAL A 34 -5.49 -11.17 8.62
N GLU A 35 -4.41 -10.49 9.03
CA GLU A 35 -3.05 -10.67 8.48
C GLU A 35 -2.63 -12.15 8.50
N SER A 36 -2.90 -12.84 9.61
CA SER A 36 -2.62 -14.28 9.79
C SER A 36 -3.28 -15.19 8.75
N LYS A 37 -4.33 -14.71 8.06
CA LYS A 37 -5.05 -15.46 7.01
C LYS A 37 -4.48 -15.22 5.62
N ILE A 38 -3.56 -14.25 5.45
CA ILE A 38 -2.90 -13.99 4.17
C ILE A 38 -1.75 -15.00 3.99
N THR A 39 -2.09 -16.18 3.48
CA THR A 39 -1.09 -17.22 3.15
C THR A 39 -0.33 -16.87 1.86
N PRO A 40 0.87 -17.44 1.64
CA PRO A 40 1.61 -17.27 0.39
C PRO A 40 0.77 -17.63 -0.86
N GLU A 41 -0.02 -18.70 -0.78
CA GLU A 41 -0.93 -19.13 -1.86
C GLU A 41 -2.00 -18.08 -2.20
N LEU A 42 -2.51 -17.38 -1.19
CA LEU A 42 -3.48 -16.30 -1.40
C LEU A 42 -2.80 -15.08 -2.04
N LYS A 43 -1.56 -14.77 -1.65
CA LYS A 43 -0.77 -13.71 -2.30
C LYS A 43 -0.54 -14.01 -3.78
N GLU A 44 -0.15 -15.24 -4.13
CA GLU A 44 0.03 -15.65 -5.54
C GLU A 44 -1.24 -15.50 -6.37
N LYS A 45 -2.41 -15.85 -5.80
CA LYS A 45 -3.71 -15.62 -6.47
C LYS A 45 -3.98 -14.15 -6.72
N ILE A 46 -3.67 -13.28 -5.74
CA ILE A 46 -3.85 -11.83 -5.88
C ILE A 46 -2.91 -11.28 -6.96
N ASP A 47 -1.64 -11.69 -6.97
CA ASP A 47 -0.64 -11.25 -7.95
C ASP A 47 -1.03 -11.66 -9.37
N GLY A 48 -1.60 -12.86 -9.55
CA GLY A 48 -2.12 -13.33 -10.83
C GLY A 48 -3.28 -12.50 -11.39
N ILE A 49 -4.08 -11.86 -10.52
CA ILE A 49 -5.20 -11.00 -10.91
C ILE A 49 -4.72 -9.57 -11.18
N VAL A 50 -3.91 -9.02 -10.27
CA VAL A 50 -3.59 -7.58 -10.25
C VAL A 50 -2.52 -7.22 -11.29
N LYS A 51 -1.64 -8.16 -11.68
CA LYS A 51 -0.59 -7.99 -12.71
C LYS A 51 0.10 -6.60 -12.67
N PHE A 52 0.28 -6.06 -11.47
CA PHE A 52 0.88 -4.74 -11.27
C PHE A 52 2.29 -4.94 -10.75
N VAL A 53 3.27 -4.48 -11.53
CA VAL A 53 4.66 -4.42 -11.12
C VAL A 53 4.99 -2.95 -10.87
N PRO A 54 5.35 -2.56 -9.63
CA PRO A 54 5.75 -1.19 -9.34
C PRO A 54 6.95 -0.81 -10.22
N LYS A 55 6.83 0.29 -10.95
CA LYS A 55 7.95 0.89 -11.68
C LYS A 55 8.61 1.93 -10.80
N LEU A 56 9.92 2.12 -10.98
CA LEU A 56 10.62 3.24 -10.36
C LEU A 56 9.92 4.54 -10.80
N PRO A 57 9.72 5.51 -9.88
CA PRO A 57 9.11 6.78 -10.23
C PRO A 57 9.97 7.47 -11.29
N GLU A 58 9.39 7.76 -12.45
CA GLU A 58 10.01 8.61 -13.45
C GLU A 58 10.03 10.05 -12.91
N VAL A 59 11.18 10.70 -12.97
CA VAL A 59 11.31 12.09 -12.55
C VAL A 59 10.48 12.94 -13.51
N ASP A 60 9.44 13.61 -13.01
CA ASP A 60 8.66 14.56 -13.80
C ASP A 60 9.61 15.60 -14.42
N PRO A 61 9.70 15.73 -15.75
CA PRO A 61 10.56 16.71 -16.41
C PRO A 61 10.31 18.15 -15.92
N LEU A 62 9.11 18.44 -15.43
CA LEU A 62 8.73 19.74 -14.89
C LEU A 62 9.11 19.94 -13.42
N ALA A 63 9.47 18.89 -12.69
CA ALA A 63 9.87 18.98 -11.28
C ALA A 63 11.12 19.87 -11.09
N LEU A 64 12.02 19.87 -12.08
CA LEU A 64 13.25 20.70 -12.08
C LEU A 64 13.02 22.13 -12.62
N THR A 65 11.86 22.40 -13.21
CA THR A 65 11.54 23.72 -13.78
C THR A 65 11.40 24.78 -12.70
N ARG A 66 10.97 24.41 -11.50
CA ARG A 66 10.84 25.34 -10.36
C ARG A 66 12.17 25.97 -9.94
N SER A 67 13.28 25.26 -10.10
CA SER A 67 14.63 25.74 -9.79
C SER A 67 15.19 26.73 -10.84
N ARG A 68 14.51 26.90 -11.97
CA ARG A 68 14.95 27.77 -13.08
C ARG A 68 14.38 29.20 -12.98
N TYR A 69 13.34 29.41 -12.17
CA TYR A 69 12.60 30.68 -12.08
C TYR A 69 12.57 31.28 -10.66
N LEU A 70 13.31 30.69 -9.72
CA LEU A 70 13.62 31.21 -8.40
C LEU A 70 15.14 31.40 -8.31
#